data_AF-A0A151AV43-F1
#
_entry.id   AF-A0A151AV43-F1
#
_cell.length_a   1.000
_cell.length_b   1.000
_cell.length_c   1.000
_cell.angle_alpha   90.00
_cell.angle_beta   90.00
_cell.angle_gamma   90.00
#
_symmetry.space_group_name_H-M   'P 1'
#
loop_
_entity.id
_entity.type
_entity.pdbx_description
1 polymer ?
#
loop_
_entity_poly.entity_id
_entity_poly.type
_entity_poly.pdbx_seq_one_letter_code
_entity_poly.pdbx_strand_id
1 'polypeptide(L)'
;MLPECPLNTDEVELHVDNAVIRIIRRLTYDLPHEVSAFIPRAEIRRRRYENGQLAWEEEVILNSLTVVHSPLRPPTGERPPAAGPGPGTPAASPGNPGSSGPARVHLSYS
;
A
#
# COMPACT_ATOMS: atom_id res chain seq x y z
N MET A 1 -18.36 -21.69 27.38
CA MET A 1 -18.43 -20.63 26.37
C MET A 1 -17.12 -20.65 25.60
N LEU A 2 -17.09 -21.28 24.42
CA LEU A 2 -15.90 -21.25 23.56
C LEU A 2 -15.80 -19.85 22.93
N PRO A 3 -14.61 -19.26 22.77
CA PRO A 3 -14.47 -18.01 22.03
C PRO A 3 -14.88 -18.29 20.59
N GLU A 4 -15.83 -17.52 20.07
CA GLU A 4 -16.27 -17.63 18.68
C GLU A 4 -15.06 -17.44 17.75
N CYS A 5 -14.81 -18.40 16.86
CA CYS A 5 -13.79 -18.25 15.83
C CYS A 5 -14.15 -17.05 14.96
N PRO A 6 -13.21 -16.11 14.69
CA PRO A 6 -13.49 -14.97 13.84
C PRO A 6 -13.85 -15.48 12.43
N LEU A 7 -14.98 -15.01 11.91
CA LEU A 7 -15.43 -15.32 10.55
C LEU A 7 -14.55 -14.64 9.50
N ASN A 8 -13.97 -13.50 9.86
CA ASN A 8 -13.09 -12.75 8.98
C ASN A 8 -11.96 -12.09 9.77
N THR A 9 -10.75 -12.04 9.19
CA THR A 9 -9.58 -11.39 9.79
C THR A 9 -8.82 -10.58 8.74
N ASP A 10 -8.63 -9.30 9.01
CA ASP A 10 -7.70 -8.45 8.26
C ASP A 10 -6.37 -8.39 8.99
N GLU A 11 -5.28 -8.50 8.24
CA GLU A 11 -3.93 -8.23 8.75
C GLU A 11 -3.19 -7.28 7.82
N VAL A 12 -2.72 -6.16 8.38
CA VAL A 12 -1.86 -5.21 7.70
C VAL A 12 -0.59 -5.06 8.53
N GLU A 13 0.56 -5.33 7.91
CA GLU A 13 1.87 -5.14 8.54
C GLU A 13 2.72 -4.22 7.66
N LEU A 14 3.28 -3.18 8.26
CA LEU A 14 4.15 -2.22 7.60
C LEU A 14 5.48 -2.13 8.33
N HIS A 15 6.56 -2.27 7.57
CA HIS A 15 7.92 -2.14 8.06
C HIS A 15 8.51 -0.83 7.55
N VAL A 16 8.85 0.07 8.48
CA VAL A 16 9.49 1.36 8.19
C VAL A 16 10.77 1.45 9.02
N ASP A 17 11.91 1.18 8.40
CA ASP A 17 13.20 1.05 9.10
C ASP A 17 13.10 0.03 10.25
N ASN A 18 13.33 0.44 11.49
CA ASN A 18 13.25 -0.41 12.68
C ASN A 18 11.84 -0.39 13.32
N ALA A 19 10.89 0.32 12.74
CA ALA A 19 9.52 0.39 13.22
C ALA A 19 8.63 -0.61 12.47
N VAL A 20 7.88 -1.40 13.24
CA VAL A 20 6.84 -2.31 12.72
C VAL A 20 5.49 -1.80 13.17
N ILE A 21 4.59 -1.55 12.23
CA ILE A 21 3.21 -1.15 12.47
C ILE A 21 2.32 -2.30 12.01
N ARG A 22 1.60 -2.93 12.95
CA ARG A 22 0.71 -4.06 12.67
C ARG A 22 -0.71 -3.74 13.10
N ILE A 23 -1.66 -3.94 12.20
CA ILE A 23 -3.10 -3.81 12.43
C ILE A 23 -3.70 -5.19 12.18
N ILE A 24 -4.38 -5.72 13.20
CA ILE A 24 -5.14 -6.96 13.11
C ILE A 24 -6.59 -6.66 13.47
N ARG A 25 -7.51 -6.93 12.55
CA ARG A 25 -8.95 -6.78 12.79
C ARG A 25 -9.59 -8.15 12.76
N ARG A 26 -10.27 -8.53 13.84
CA ARG A 26 -11.01 -9.80 13.94
C ARG A 26 -12.50 -9.47 13.95
N LEU A 27 -13.23 -9.99 12.97
CA LEU A 27 -14.64 -9.70 12.78
C LEU A 27 -15.47 -10.97 13.00
N THR A 28 -16.62 -10.78 13.63
CA THR A 28 -17.64 -11.82 13.83
C THR A 28 -18.67 -11.84 12.70
N TYR A 29 -18.40 -11.15 11.59
CA TYR A 29 -19.25 -11.10 10.41
C TYR A 29 -18.38 -11.14 9.14
N ASP A 30 -18.97 -11.63 8.04
CA ASP A 30 -18.29 -11.81 6.75
C ASP A 30 -18.88 -10.90 5.67
N LEU A 31 -18.95 -9.61 5.96
CA LEU A 31 -19.38 -8.59 5.00
C LEU A 31 -18.14 -7.97 4.34
N PRO A 32 -18.16 -7.64 3.04
CA PRO A 32 -17.08 -6.93 2.37
C PRO A 32 -16.72 -5.64 3.12
N HIS A 33 -15.45 -5.46 3.46
CA HIS A 33 -14.94 -4.29 4.17
C HIS A 33 -13.60 -3.84 3.62
N GLU A 34 -13.34 -2.55 3.76
CA GLU A 34 -12.06 -1.95 3.41
C GLU A 34 -11.25 -1.65 4.68
N VAL A 35 -9.94 -1.89 4.61
CA VAL A 35 -8.95 -1.46 5.59
C VAL A 35 -7.93 -0.60 4.89
N SER A 36 -7.84 0.66 5.33
CA SER A 36 -6.88 1.61 4.79
C SER A 36 -6.01 2.17 5.91
N ALA A 37 -4.69 2.13 5.73
CA ALA A 37 -3.70 2.69 6.63
C ALA A 37 -2.96 3.83 5.92
N PHE A 38 -2.98 5.01 6.52
CA PHE A 38 -2.35 6.22 6.00
C PHE A 38 -1.29 6.71 6.98
N ILE A 39 -0.05 6.75 6.54
CA ILE A 39 1.05 7.39 7.27
C ILE A 39 1.40 8.67 6.52
N PRO A 40 1.03 9.84 7.06
CA PRO A 40 1.25 11.11 6.40
C PRO A 40 2.72 11.43 6.18
N ARG A 41 3.62 10.92 7.05
CA ARG A 41 5.05 11.13 6.95
C ARG A 41 5.82 10.12 7.79
N ALA A 42 6.90 9.57 7.26
CA ALA A 42 7.90 8.85 8.04
C ALA A 42 9.30 9.39 7.74
N GLU A 43 10.06 9.68 8.79
CA GLU A 43 11.43 10.19 8.69
C GLU A 43 12.39 9.22 9.37
N ILE A 44 13.41 8.79 8.63
CA ILE A 44 14.45 7.90 9.12
C ILE A 44 15.75 8.69 9.01
N ARG A 45 16.34 9.02 10.16
CA ARG A 45 17.60 9.78 10.26
C ARG A 45 18.62 8.94 11.00
N ARG A 46 19.75 8.66 10.37
CA ARG A 46 20.84 7.88 10.96
C ARG A 46 22.12 8.70 10.94
N ARG A 47 22.86 8.67 12.05
CA ARG A 47 24.17 9.32 12.19
C ARG A 47 25.15 8.31 12.78
N ARG A 48 26.34 8.23 12.20
CA ARG A 48 27.44 7.40 12.70
C ARG A 48 28.61 8.30 13.05
N TYR A 49 29.16 8.10 14.24
CA TYR A 49 30.34 8.83 14.72
C TYR A 49 31.53 7.89 14.82
N GLU A 50 32.70 8.36 14.41
CA GLU A 50 33.97 7.68 14.56
C GLU A 50 34.97 8.64 15.20
N ASN A 51 35.67 8.20 16.25
CA ASN A 51 36.61 9.03 17.02
C ASN A 51 36.00 10.34 17.56
N GLY A 52 34.70 10.33 17.90
CA GLY A 52 33.97 11.51 18.36
C GLY A 52 33.60 12.51 17.25
N GLN A 53 33.91 12.21 15.98
CA GLN A 53 33.54 13.02 14.82
C GLN A 53 32.44 12.34 14.00
N LEU A 54 31.56 13.14 13.41
CA LEU A 54 30.50 12.62 12.53
C LEU A 54 31.15 12.02 11.28
N ALA A 55 31.00 10.71 11.10
CA ALA A 55 31.58 9.96 9.99
C ALA A 55 30.59 9.77 8.84
N TRP A 56 29.29 9.69 9.14
CA TRP A 56 28.24 9.48 8.14
C TRP A 56 26.86 9.92 8.63
N GLU A 57 26.02 10.37 7.70
CA GLU A 57 24.62 10.71 7.92
C GLU A 57 23.77 10.17 6.76
N GLU A 58 22.59 9.65 7.07
CA GLU A 58 21.54 9.25 6.11
C GLU A 58 20.21 9.82 6.56
N GLU A 59 19.47 10.34 5.59
CA GLU A 59 18.11 10.82 5.77
C GLU A 59 17.20 10.20 4.69
N VAL A 60 16.17 9.49 5.12
CA VAL A 60 15.11 8.96 4.27
C VAL A 60 13.79 9.55 4.74
N ILE A 61 13.11 10.30 3.87
CA ILE A 61 11.80 10.91 4.14
C ILE A 61 10.78 10.28 3.20
N LEU A 62 9.77 9.63 3.79
CA LEU A 62 8.62 9.06 3.10
C LEU A 62 7.44 10.00 3.32
N ASN A 63 7.09 10.78 2.29
CA ASN A 63 6.05 11.83 2.36
C ASN A 63 4.61 11.30 2.39
N SER A 64 4.41 10.01 2.08
CA SER A 64 3.12 9.33 2.27
C SER A 64 3.35 7.84 2.12
N LEU A 65 2.85 7.05 3.07
CA LEU A 65 2.70 5.61 2.92
C LEU A 65 1.23 5.29 3.05
N THR A 66 0.69 4.61 2.04
CA THR A 66 -0.72 4.24 2.00
C THR A 66 -0.82 2.75 1.71
N VAL A 67 -1.57 2.04 2.54
CA VAL A 67 -1.94 0.64 2.31
C VAL A 67 -3.46 0.59 2.25
N VAL A 68 -4.01 -0.03 1.20
CA VAL A 68 -5.46 -0.24 1.04
C VAL A 68 -5.68 -1.72 0.80
N HIS A 69 -6.42 -2.35 1.70
CA HIS A 69 -7.03 -3.64 1.52
C HIS A 69 -8.51 -3.41 1.26
N SER A 70 -8.95 -3.58 0.00
CA SER A 70 -10.35 -3.40 -0.38
C SER A 70 -10.95 -4.71 -0.90
N PRO A 71 -12.26 -4.92 -0.76
CA PRO A 71 -12.91 -6.10 -1.32
C PRO A 71 -12.79 -6.10 -2.84
N LEU A 72 -12.49 -7.26 -3.43
CA LEU A 72 -12.61 -7.45 -4.86
C LEU A 72 -14.06 -7.17 -5.27
N ARG A 73 -14.27 -6.26 -6.23
CA ARG A 73 -15.59 -6.15 -6.86
C ARG A 73 -15.94 -7.53 -7.45
N PRO A 74 -17.19 -8.00 -7.28
CA PRO A 74 -17.68 -9.09 -8.10
C PRO A 74 -17.43 -8.72 -9.57
N PRO A 75 -16.95 -9.65 -10.41
CA PRO A 75 -16.82 -9.37 -11.83
C PRO A 75 -18.19 -8.92 -12.32
N THR A 76 -18.33 -7.63 -12.61
CA THR A 76 -19.52 -7.09 -13.24
C THR A 76 -19.68 -7.88 -14.53
N GLY A 77 -20.72 -8.72 -14.59
CA GLY A 77 -21.09 -9.43 -15.80
C GLY A 77 -21.03 -8.45 -16.96
N GLU A 78 -20.35 -8.87 -18.04
CA GLU A 78 -20.03 -8.11 -19.24
C GLU A 78 -21.01 -6.95 -19.45
N ARG A 79 -20.57 -5.72 -19.16
CA ARG A 79 -21.29 -4.55 -19.65
C ARG A 79 -21.20 -4.64 -21.17
N PRO A 80 -22.32 -4.75 -21.91
CA PRO A 80 -22.27 -4.68 -23.37
C PRO A 80 -21.53 -3.38 -23.72
N PRO A 81 -20.58 -3.41 -24.67
CA PRO A 81 -19.84 -2.21 -25.02
C PRO A 81 -20.87 -1.10 -25.29
N ALA A 82 -20.74 0.00 -24.55
CA ALA A 82 -21.52 1.19 -24.85
C ALA A 82 -21.28 1.49 -26.33
N ALA A 83 -22.35 1.59 -27.12
CA ALA A 83 -22.26 1.95 -28.53
C ALA A 83 -21.47 3.27 -28.62
N GLY A 84 -20.20 3.16 -28.98
CA GLY A 84 -19.31 4.32 -29.01
C GLY A 84 -19.76 5.30 -30.09
N PRO A 85 -19.46 6.61 -29.93
CA PRO A 85 -19.43 7.50 -31.08
C PRO A 85 -18.30 7.04 -32.02
N GLY A 86 -18.55 7.09 -33.33
CA GLY A 86 -17.74 6.51 -34.40
C GLY A 86 -16.27 6.97 -34.48
N PRO A 87 -15.50 6.38 -35.42
CA PRO A 87 -14.05 6.45 -35.44
C PRO A 87 -13.57 7.83 -35.89
N GLY A 88 -12.88 8.53 -34.99
CA GLY A 88 -12.10 9.74 -35.29
C GLY A 88 -10.71 9.63 -34.65
N THR A 89 -9.76 9.10 -35.43
CA THR A 89 -8.29 9.34 -35.48
C THR A 89 -7.48 9.57 -34.18
N PRO A 90 -6.36 8.84 -33.96
CA PRO A 90 -5.50 9.03 -32.80
C PRO A 90 -4.49 10.16 -33.00
N ALA A 91 -4.37 11.06 -32.03
CA ALA A 91 -3.26 12.01 -31.93
C ALA A 91 -2.30 11.54 -30.82
N ALA A 92 -1.10 11.16 -31.24
CA ALA A 92 0.02 10.79 -30.40
C ALA A 92 0.57 12.00 -29.61
N SER A 93 1.11 11.76 -28.42
CA SER A 93 2.17 12.58 -27.84
C SER A 93 3.02 11.77 -26.83
N PRO A 94 4.30 12.16 -26.66
CA PRO A 94 5.40 11.24 -26.44
C PRO A 94 5.82 11.13 -24.96
N GLY A 95 6.65 10.11 -24.71
CA GLY A 95 6.96 9.59 -23.38
C GLY A 95 7.83 10.48 -22.48
N ASN A 96 7.98 9.99 -21.25
CA ASN A 96 9.00 10.45 -20.32
C ASN A 96 9.58 9.22 -19.58
N PRO A 97 10.91 8.97 -19.60
CA PRO A 97 11.53 7.87 -18.89
C PRO A 97 11.97 8.33 -17.51
N GLY A 98 11.24 7.90 -16.48
CA GLY A 98 11.61 8.12 -15.07
C GLY A 98 11.61 6.79 -14.33
N SER A 99 12.70 6.03 -14.44
CA SER A 99 12.89 4.82 -13.63
C SER A 99 13.36 5.21 -12.23
N SER A 100 12.45 5.25 -11.25
CA SER A 100 12.80 5.01 -9.85
C SER A 100 12.36 3.59 -9.51
N GLY A 101 13.30 2.77 -9.02
CA GLY A 101 13.00 1.40 -8.63
C GLY A 101 11.99 1.38 -7.48
N PRO A 102 11.02 0.45 -7.45
CA PRO A 102 9.99 0.46 -6.43
C PRO A 102 10.56 0.07 -5.06
N ALA A 103 10.19 0.84 -4.04
CA ALA A 103 10.20 0.33 -2.67
C ALA A 103 9.35 -0.95 -2.64
N ARG A 104 9.96 -2.07 -2.26
CA ARG A 104 9.27 -3.37 -2.18
C ARG A 104 8.38 -3.37 -0.95
N VAL A 105 7.08 -3.19 -1.15
CA VAL A 105 6.05 -3.49 -0.15
C VAL A 105 5.70 -4.97 -0.30
N HIS A 106 5.94 -5.78 0.75
CA HIS A 106 5.54 -7.18 0.78
C HIS A 106 4.19 -7.27 1.49
N LEU A 107 3.15 -7.65 0.75
CA LEU A 107 1.81 -7.90 1.28
C LEU A 107 1.61 -9.42 1.30
N SER A 108 1.53 -9.99 2.48
CA SER A 108 1.24 -11.42 2.70
C SER A 108 -0.25 -11.58 2.99
N TYR A 109 -0.89 -12.57 2.37
CA TYR A 109 -2.25 -12.99 2.68
C TYR A 109 -2.19 -14.42 3.24
N SER A 110 -2.95 -14.70 4.30
CA SER A 110 -3.11 -16.04 4.89
C SER A 110 -4.57 -16.44 4.93
#